data_AF-A0AAC9TUQ7-F1
#
_entry.id   AF-A0AAC9TUQ7-F1
#
_cell.length_a   1.000
_cell.length_b   1.000
_cell.length_c   1.000
_cell.angle_alpha   90.00
_cell.angle_beta   90.00
_cell.angle_gamma   90.00
#
_symmetry.space_group_name_H-M   'P 1'
#
loop_
_entity.id
_entity.type
_entity.pdbx_description
1 polymer ?
#
loop_
_entity_poly.entity_id
_entity_poly.type
_entity_poly.pdbx_seq_one_letter_code
_entity_poly.pdbx_strand_id
1 'polypeptide(L)'
;MRKYLILLSVLFCFHIYAYSKGLPLSTEVTGEDYSWIKGRQMISFNLNPGGAIFYPLLFNTAVNNAVNLTGLIGINFGDINKYFDYADAKGSAWYIPAISYSLFVHNQIALEAGIGVYSSTYDLTISKENAGKLLEALGQGNYSTIVGKDTTFNASFIFMPATFGVKFYGPKRQFYNAFRFGIDAFFYTVTTENGLTGIKTEHTIHDAALYISYELGWNIELFPTKEWRVKPTIDIAILEIGYYVRPWTGNVYNTVTGGVTSLTAGFSAFNIPAWNSFPDWAKYLSNIRFALFPRIGFSLRF
;
A
#
# COMPACT_ATOMS: atom_id res chain seq x y z
N MET A 1 22.24 -4.06 25.26
CA MET A 1 21.39 -3.18 26.10
C MET A 1 21.80 -1.71 26.09
N ARG A 2 23.07 -1.32 26.32
CA ARG A 2 23.49 0.10 26.32
C ARG A 2 23.21 0.90 25.04
N LYS A 3 23.31 0.28 23.85
CA LYS A 3 23.09 0.96 22.55
C LYS A 3 21.63 1.36 22.31
N TYR A 4 20.67 0.55 22.76
CA TYR A 4 19.23 0.85 22.64
C TYR A 4 18.80 1.95 23.62
N LEU A 5 19.40 1.99 24.81
CA LEU A 5 19.19 3.07 25.78
C LEU A 5 19.72 4.42 25.27
N ILE A 6 20.87 4.43 24.57
CA ILE A 6 21.40 5.66 23.96
C ILE A 6 20.48 6.14 22.83
N LEU A 7 19.97 5.24 21.99
CA LEU A 7 19.02 5.59 20.93
C LEU A 7 17.70 6.15 21.51
N LEU A 8 17.20 5.54 22.60
CA LEU A 8 16.01 5.99 23.31
C LEU A 8 16.25 7.35 23.98
N SER A 9 17.44 7.58 24.52
CA SER A 9 17.85 8.86 25.12
C SER A 9 17.95 9.97 24.08
N VAL A 10 18.50 9.67 22.89
CA VAL A 10 18.59 10.61 21.77
C VAL A 10 17.19 10.96 21.24
N LEU A 11 16.28 9.98 21.13
CA LEU A 11 14.88 10.21 20.76
C LEU A 11 14.11 11.03 21.82
N PHE A 12 14.35 10.79 23.11
CA PHE A 12 13.74 11.56 24.20
C PHE A 12 14.30 12.98 24.29
N CYS A 13 15.59 13.18 24.04
CA CYS A 13 16.22 14.51 23.99
C CYS A 13 15.72 15.34 22.80
N PHE A 14 15.42 14.73 21.65
CA PHE A 14 14.73 15.42 20.54
C PHE A 14 13.30 15.84 20.90
N HIS A 15 12.59 15.04 21.70
CA HIS A 15 11.27 15.40 22.22
C HIS A 15 11.31 16.65 23.11
N ILE A 16 12.39 16.82 23.90
CA ILE A 16 12.55 17.98 24.80
C ILE A 16 13.05 19.22 24.04
N TYR A 17 13.87 19.06 22.99
CA TYR A 17 14.34 20.19 22.17
C TYR A 17 13.24 20.74 21.23
N ALA A 18 12.23 19.95 20.86
CA ALA A 18 11.07 20.43 20.11
C ALA A 18 10.16 21.38 20.94
N TYR A 19 10.34 21.45 22.26
CA TYR A 19 9.65 22.40 23.14
C TYR A 19 10.40 23.72 23.36
N SER A 20 11.59 23.92 22.77
CA SER A 20 12.31 25.18 22.89
C SER A 20 11.84 26.19 21.83
N LYS A 21 11.01 27.15 22.28
CA LYS A 21 10.78 28.50 21.69
C LYS A 21 11.00 28.61 20.17
N GLY A 22 9.95 28.47 19.36
CA GLY A 22 10.09 28.87 17.96
C GLY A 22 9.00 28.55 16.95
N LEU A 23 7.78 28.15 17.32
CA LEU A 23 6.62 28.23 16.41
C LEU A 23 5.41 28.68 17.24
N PRO A 24 4.72 29.79 16.89
CA PRO A 24 3.41 30.06 17.48
C PRO A 24 2.54 28.86 17.12
N LEU A 25 2.07 28.15 18.13
CA LEU A 25 1.39 26.87 17.98
C LEU A 25 -0.08 27.11 18.37
N SER A 26 -0.97 27.02 17.38
CA SER A 26 -2.46 27.10 17.40
C SER A 26 -3.08 27.90 18.56
N THR A 27 -3.75 29.02 18.25
CA THR A 27 -4.65 29.66 19.21
C THR A 27 -5.79 28.69 19.54
N GLU A 28 -6.03 28.52 20.84
CA GLU A 28 -7.10 27.68 21.34
C GLU A 28 -8.44 28.30 20.94
N VAL A 29 -9.01 27.86 19.82
CA VAL A 29 -10.38 28.25 19.44
C VAL A 29 -11.32 27.42 20.29
N THR A 30 -11.75 27.99 21.42
CA THR A 30 -12.89 27.53 22.19
C THR A 30 -14.10 27.62 21.27
N GLY A 31 -14.64 26.49 20.81
CA GLY A 31 -15.76 26.41 19.86
C GLY A 31 -17.10 26.96 20.38
N GLU A 32 -17.05 27.93 21.29
CA GLU A 32 -18.15 28.67 21.90
C GLU A 32 -18.49 29.96 21.12
N ASP A 33 -17.55 30.50 20.33
CA ASP A 33 -17.73 31.78 19.61
C ASP A 33 -18.47 31.67 18.26
N TYR A 34 -18.81 30.46 17.81
CA TYR A 34 -19.44 30.23 16.51
C TYR A 34 -20.76 29.45 16.64
N SER A 35 -21.75 29.80 15.80
CA SER A 35 -23.01 29.04 15.66
C SER A 35 -22.68 27.55 15.52
N TRP A 36 -23.35 26.67 16.26
CA TRP A 36 -23.05 25.24 16.48
C TRP A 36 -22.50 24.37 15.34
N ILE A 37 -22.60 24.78 14.06
CA ILE A 37 -22.03 24.11 12.87
C ILE A 37 -20.69 24.73 12.38
N LYS A 38 -20.50 26.04 12.54
CA LYS A 38 -19.35 26.79 12.01
C LYS A 38 -18.14 26.54 12.92
N GLY A 39 -17.01 26.13 12.35
CA GLY A 39 -15.78 25.76 13.05
C GLY A 39 -15.67 24.28 13.45
N ARG A 40 -16.71 23.48 13.21
CA ARG A 40 -16.79 22.06 13.61
C ARG A 40 -16.65 21.10 12.44
N GLN A 41 -16.38 21.58 11.24
CA GLN A 41 -16.23 20.73 10.06
C GLN A 41 -14.82 20.82 9.52
N MET A 42 -14.30 19.70 9.01
CA MET A 42 -12.98 19.66 8.41
C MET A 42 -12.98 18.70 7.21
N ILE A 43 -12.46 19.17 6.08
CA ILE A 43 -12.22 18.34 4.90
C ILE A 43 -10.71 18.12 4.81
N SER A 44 -10.29 16.87 4.70
CA SER A 44 -8.88 16.46 4.65
C SER A 44 -8.61 15.73 3.34
N PHE A 45 -7.56 16.16 2.65
CA PHE A 45 -7.00 15.49 1.48
C PHE A 45 -5.72 14.79 1.91
N ASN A 46 -5.71 13.47 1.83
CA ASN A 46 -4.61 12.64 2.24
C ASN A 46 -3.87 12.13 1.00
N LEU A 47 -2.61 12.56 0.86
CA LEU A 47 -1.78 12.27 -0.30
C LEU A 47 -1.02 10.95 -0.19
N ASN A 48 -1.27 10.12 0.82
CA ASN A 48 -0.57 8.85 0.93
C ASN A 48 -1.04 7.89 -0.18
N PRO A 49 -0.15 7.57 -1.14
CA PRO A 49 -0.51 6.65 -2.22
C PRO A 49 -0.59 5.19 -1.74
N GLY A 50 -0.20 4.92 -0.48
CA GLY A 50 -0.10 3.59 0.09
C GLY A 50 0.84 2.69 -0.73
N GLY A 51 0.70 1.38 -0.55
CA GLY A 51 1.45 0.40 -1.34
C GLY A 51 1.18 0.44 -2.85
N ALA A 52 0.12 1.10 -3.30
CA ALA A 52 -0.29 1.07 -4.70
C ALA A 52 0.73 1.70 -5.65
N ILE A 53 1.42 2.77 -5.25
CA ILE A 53 2.52 3.34 -6.07
C ILE A 53 3.84 2.62 -5.78
N PHE A 54 4.11 2.28 -4.53
CA PHE A 54 5.41 1.71 -4.17
C PHE A 54 5.58 0.29 -4.70
N TYR A 55 4.56 -0.55 -4.66
CA TYR A 55 4.68 -1.95 -5.06
C TYR A 55 4.98 -2.14 -6.54
N PRO A 56 4.38 -1.41 -7.50
CA PRO A 56 4.79 -1.50 -8.90
C PRO A 56 6.22 -1.03 -9.17
N LEU A 57 6.68 0.02 -8.47
CA LEU A 57 8.07 0.48 -8.55
C LEU A 57 9.04 -0.55 -7.97
N LEU A 58 8.69 -1.14 -6.82
CA LEU A 58 9.45 -2.24 -6.22
C LEU A 58 9.44 -3.48 -7.11
N PHE A 59 8.32 -3.79 -7.75
CA PHE A 59 8.20 -4.90 -8.69
C PHE A 59 9.12 -4.70 -9.90
N ASN A 60 9.09 -3.52 -10.52
CA ASN A 60 9.99 -3.18 -11.62
C ASN A 60 11.45 -3.33 -11.21
N THR A 61 11.79 -2.85 -10.02
CA THR A 61 13.16 -2.93 -9.50
C THR A 61 13.55 -4.38 -9.21
N ALA A 62 12.68 -5.13 -8.55
CA ALA A 62 12.92 -6.48 -8.09
C ALA A 62 13.03 -7.46 -9.26
N VAL A 63 12.14 -7.38 -10.24
CA VAL A 63 12.14 -8.30 -11.39
C VAL A 63 13.28 -7.96 -12.35
N ASN A 64 13.43 -6.69 -12.73
CA ASN A 64 14.46 -6.30 -13.70
C ASN A 64 15.89 -6.35 -13.12
N ASN A 65 16.05 -6.42 -11.79
CA ASN A 65 17.35 -6.58 -11.13
C ASN A 65 17.41 -7.84 -10.28
N ALA A 66 16.55 -8.83 -10.53
CA ALA A 66 16.43 -10.02 -9.68
C ALA A 66 17.81 -10.67 -9.49
N VAL A 67 18.51 -10.98 -10.58
CA VAL A 67 19.83 -11.64 -10.54
C VAL A 67 20.85 -10.90 -9.66
N ASN A 68 20.87 -9.57 -9.71
CA ASN A 68 21.77 -8.75 -8.90
C ASN A 68 21.35 -8.74 -7.42
N LEU A 69 20.05 -8.62 -7.15
CA LEU A 69 19.49 -8.63 -5.80
C LEU A 69 19.71 -9.98 -5.13
N THR A 70 19.50 -11.08 -5.86
CA THR A 70 19.62 -12.46 -5.36
C THR A 70 21.08 -12.78 -5.06
N GLY A 71 22.02 -12.32 -5.90
CA GLY A 71 23.46 -12.37 -5.64
C GLY A 71 23.89 -11.57 -4.41
N LEU A 72 23.30 -10.39 -4.18
CA LEU A 72 23.63 -9.52 -3.04
C LEU A 72 23.16 -10.07 -1.69
N ILE A 73 22.02 -10.75 -1.67
CA ILE A 73 21.46 -11.41 -0.48
C ILE A 73 21.94 -12.86 -0.30
N GLY A 74 22.77 -13.37 -1.22
CA GLY A 74 23.32 -14.73 -1.17
C GLY A 74 22.28 -15.84 -1.37
N ILE A 75 21.12 -15.54 -1.97
CA ILE A 75 20.06 -16.52 -2.23
C ILE A 75 20.15 -16.97 -3.69
N ASN A 76 20.29 -18.28 -3.91
CA ASN A 76 20.26 -18.87 -5.25
C ASN A 76 18.85 -19.40 -5.56
N PHE A 77 18.15 -18.77 -6.50
CA PHE A 77 16.81 -19.20 -6.94
C PHE A 77 16.84 -20.26 -8.05
N GLY A 78 18.01 -20.81 -8.39
CA GLY A 78 18.15 -21.87 -9.39
C GLY A 78 17.61 -21.44 -10.76
N ASP A 79 16.81 -22.30 -11.38
CA ASP A 79 16.23 -22.05 -12.70
C ASP A 79 15.22 -20.89 -12.76
N ILE A 80 14.70 -20.44 -11.61
CA ILE A 80 13.79 -19.28 -11.54
C ILE A 80 14.51 -17.99 -11.98
N ASN A 81 15.82 -17.87 -11.69
CA ASN A 81 16.60 -16.70 -12.11
C ASN A 81 16.58 -16.50 -13.63
N LYS A 82 16.55 -17.59 -14.40
CA LYS A 82 16.52 -17.54 -15.87
C LYS A 82 15.25 -16.86 -16.40
N TYR A 83 14.12 -17.01 -15.71
CA TYR A 83 12.88 -16.34 -16.12
C TYR A 83 13.00 -14.82 -16.01
N PHE A 84 13.74 -14.31 -15.02
CA PHE A 84 13.94 -12.88 -14.84
C PHE A 84 14.89 -12.27 -15.88
N ASP A 85 15.79 -13.06 -16.47
CA ASP A 85 16.67 -12.61 -17.56
C ASP A 85 15.93 -12.44 -18.91
N TYR A 86 14.81 -13.14 -19.08
CA TYR A 86 14.07 -13.22 -20.35
C TYR A 86 12.68 -12.57 -20.31
N ALA A 87 12.17 -12.21 -19.13
CA ALA A 87 10.90 -11.52 -18.96
C ALA A 87 11.09 -10.00 -18.82
N ASP A 88 10.31 -9.23 -19.57
CA ASP A 88 10.15 -7.79 -19.37
C ASP A 88 9.04 -7.55 -18.35
N ALA A 89 9.35 -6.79 -17.30
CA ALA A 89 8.44 -6.46 -16.22
C ALA A 89 8.10 -4.97 -16.18
N LYS A 90 6.80 -4.67 -16.26
CA LYS A 90 6.27 -3.32 -16.24
C LYS A 90 5.14 -3.20 -15.24
N GLY A 91 5.38 -2.44 -14.20
CA GLY A 91 4.45 -2.06 -13.16
C GLY A 91 4.08 -0.60 -13.31
N SER A 92 2.79 -0.30 -13.27
CA SER A 92 2.27 1.07 -13.28
C SER A 92 1.26 1.27 -12.16
N ALA A 93 1.08 2.53 -11.75
CA ALA A 93 0.12 2.88 -10.73
C ALA A 93 -0.41 4.28 -10.89
N TRP A 94 -1.63 4.47 -10.40
CA TRP A 94 -2.24 5.76 -10.19
C TRP A 94 -3.12 5.70 -8.94
N TYR A 95 -3.39 6.86 -8.36
CA TYR A 95 -4.27 6.97 -7.20
C TYR A 95 -4.99 8.31 -7.21
N ILE A 96 -6.16 8.32 -6.59
CA ILE A 96 -6.86 9.53 -6.19
C ILE A 96 -6.62 9.68 -4.70
N PRO A 97 -6.06 10.83 -4.24
CA PRO A 97 -5.88 11.11 -2.83
C PRO A 97 -7.15 10.84 -2.03
N ALA A 98 -7.00 10.23 -0.86
CA ALA A 98 -8.15 9.93 -0.03
C ALA A 98 -8.74 11.24 0.51
N ILE A 99 -10.03 11.44 0.30
CA ILE A 99 -10.77 12.60 0.80
C ILE A 99 -11.53 12.14 2.03
N SER A 100 -11.41 12.88 3.12
CA SER A 100 -12.15 12.61 4.36
C SER A 100 -12.84 13.86 4.88
N TYR A 101 -14.05 13.66 5.38
CA TYR A 101 -14.84 14.66 6.07
C TYR A 101 -14.87 14.31 7.55
N SER A 102 -14.57 15.29 8.39
CA SER A 102 -14.56 15.19 9.84
C SER A 102 -15.54 16.18 10.46
N LEU A 103 -16.42 15.69 11.33
CA LEU A 103 -17.34 16.49 12.13
C LEU A 103 -16.93 16.44 13.60
N PHE A 104 -16.56 17.59 14.16
CA PHE A 104 -16.24 17.75 15.57
C PHE A 104 -17.52 17.70 16.42
N VAL A 105 -17.72 16.60 17.13
CA VAL A 105 -18.80 16.44 18.12
C VAL A 105 -18.41 17.01 19.49
N HIS A 106 -17.10 17.15 19.73
CA HIS A 106 -16.51 17.82 20.88
C HIS A 106 -15.25 18.57 20.44
N ASN A 107 -14.74 19.49 21.27
CA ASN A 107 -13.53 20.25 20.96
C ASN A 107 -12.29 19.37 20.67
N GLN A 108 -12.32 18.11 21.09
CA GLN A 108 -11.24 17.13 20.95
C GLN A 108 -11.70 15.83 20.30
N ILE A 109 -12.96 15.70 19.88
CA ILE A 109 -13.48 14.46 19.31
C ILE A 109 -14.14 14.79 17.98
N ALA A 110 -13.68 14.14 16.92
CA ALA A 110 -14.29 14.24 15.60
C ALA A 110 -14.67 12.86 15.05
N LEU A 111 -15.85 12.79 14.44
CA LEU A 111 -16.26 11.64 13.63
C LEU A 111 -15.74 11.86 12.21
N GLU A 112 -15.06 10.87 11.65
CA GLU A 112 -14.46 10.91 10.31
C GLU A 112 -15.14 9.90 9.39
N ALA A 113 -15.44 10.32 8.17
CA ALA A 113 -15.74 9.44 7.05
C ALA A 113 -14.84 9.79 5.86
N GLY A 114 -14.31 8.81 5.15
CA GLY A 114 -13.40 9.06 4.04
C GLY A 114 -13.46 8.00 2.96
N ILE A 115 -13.03 8.38 1.76
CA ILE A 115 -12.96 7.51 0.59
C ILE A 115 -11.69 7.79 -0.21
N GLY A 116 -11.10 6.77 -0.80
CA GLY A 116 -10.00 6.89 -1.75
C GLY A 116 -10.12 5.87 -2.87
N VAL A 117 -9.25 5.99 -3.87
CA VAL A 117 -9.11 5.00 -4.94
C VAL A 117 -7.64 4.86 -5.28
N TYR A 118 -7.17 3.63 -5.42
CA TYR A 118 -5.83 3.36 -5.90
C TYR A 118 -5.83 2.17 -6.86
N SER A 119 -4.93 2.22 -7.83
CA SER A 119 -4.77 1.17 -8.83
C SER A 119 -3.30 0.87 -9.07
N SER A 120 -3.03 -0.42 -9.28
CA SER A 120 -1.73 -0.94 -9.66
C SER A 120 -1.89 -1.99 -10.74
N THR A 121 -1.09 -1.91 -11.79
CA THR A 121 -0.99 -2.95 -12.82
C THR A 121 0.41 -3.56 -12.79
N TYR A 122 0.49 -4.85 -13.07
CA TYR A 122 1.73 -5.62 -13.17
C TYR A 122 1.69 -6.43 -14.45
N ASP A 123 2.59 -6.12 -15.36
CA ASP A 123 2.76 -6.79 -16.63
C ASP A 123 4.08 -7.55 -16.63
N LEU A 124 4.02 -8.81 -17.02
CA LEU A 124 5.16 -9.67 -17.33
C LEU A 124 5.00 -10.15 -18.76
N THR A 125 5.99 -9.89 -19.60
CA THR A 125 5.99 -10.33 -21.00
C THR A 125 7.29 -11.03 -21.34
N ILE A 126 7.18 -12.26 -21.81
CA ILE A 126 8.28 -13.01 -22.42
C ILE A 126 7.99 -13.02 -23.91
N SER A 127 8.77 -12.24 -24.68
CA SER A 127 8.63 -12.21 -26.14
C SER A 127 8.84 -13.60 -26.73
N LYS A 128 8.26 -13.87 -27.91
CA LYS A 128 8.45 -15.14 -28.62
C LYS A 128 9.93 -15.53 -28.75
N GLU A 129 10.79 -14.57 -29.06
CA GLU A 129 12.24 -14.78 -29.17
C GLU A 129 12.85 -15.16 -27.82
N ASN A 130 12.51 -14.43 -26.76
CA ASN A 130 13.00 -14.68 -25.41
C ASN A 130 12.48 -15.99 -24.83
N ALA A 131 11.25 -16.40 -25.16
CA ALA A 131 10.68 -17.68 -24.76
C ALA A 131 11.47 -18.86 -25.36
N GLY A 132 11.91 -18.74 -26.62
CA GLY A 132 12.81 -19.71 -27.24
C GLY A 132 14.15 -19.82 -26.51
N LYS A 133 14.78 -18.67 -26.20
CA LYS A 133 16.04 -18.61 -25.43
C LYS A 133 15.88 -19.16 -24.01
N LEU A 134 14.75 -18.89 -23.37
CA LEU A 134 14.41 -19.41 -22.04
C LEU A 134 14.33 -20.93 -22.04
N LEU A 135 13.67 -21.55 -23.04
CA LEU A 135 13.60 -23.01 -23.16
C LEU A 135 14.98 -23.64 -23.35
N GLU A 136 15.84 -23.02 -24.16
CA GLU A 136 17.22 -23.45 -24.34
C GLU A 136 18.03 -23.33 -23.03
N ALA A 137 17.90 -22.21 -22.33
CA ALA A 137 18.55 -21.97 -21.04
C ALA A 137 18.06 -22.94 -19.95
N LEU A 138 16.81 -23.40 -20.03
CA LEU A 138 16.25 -24.45 -19.16
C LEU A 138 16.67 -25.87 -19.57
N GLY A 139 17.50 -26.03 -20.61
CA GLY A 139 18.00 -27.32 -21.07
C GLY A 139 16.96 -28.16 -21.81
N GLN A 140 15.85 -27.56 -22.25
CA GLN A 140 14.79 -28.27 -22.96
C GLN A 140 15.08 -28.41 -24.45
N GLY A 141 16.00 -27.61 -25.02
CA GLY A 141 16.41 -27.67 -26.43
C GLY A 141 15.96 -26.45 -27.24
N ASN A 142 16.35 -26.36 -28.51
CA ASN A 142 16.02 -25.22 -29.36
C ASN A 142 14.60 -25.37 -29.94
N TYR A 143 13.64 -24.71 -29.29
CA TYR A 143 12.22 -24.72 -29.65
C TYR A 143 11.70 -23.35 -30.13
N SER A 144 12.59 -22.51 -30.67
CA SER A 144 12.23 -21.17 -31.19
C SER A 144 11.08 -21.19 -32.21
N THR A 145 10.89 -22.30 -32.93
CA THR A 145 9.80 -22.53 -33.88
C THR A 145 8.48 -23.01 -33.26
N ILE A 146 8.49 -23.54 -32.03
CA ILE A 146 7.29 -24.05 -31.34
C ILE A 146 6.53 -22.92 -30.64
N VAL A 147 7.22 -21.86 -30.21
CA VAL A 147 6.57 -20.70 -29.58
C VAL A 147 5.77 -19.92 -30.63
N GLY A 148 4.44 -19.94 -30.51
CA GLY A 148 3.54 -19.33 -31.49
C GLY A 148 3.48 -17.81 -31.41
N LYS A 149 3.62 -17.25 -30.21
CA LYS A 149 3.41 -15.82 -29.88
C LYS A 149 4.08 -15.47 -28.55
N ASP A 150 3.95 -14.22 -28.11
CA ASP A 150 4.45 -13.78 -26.81
C ASP A 150 3.69 -14.46 -25.67
N THR A 151 4.40 -14.67 -24.55
CA THR A 151 3.82 -15.19 -23.31
C THR A 151 3.63 -14.02 -22.35
N THR A 152 2.39 -13.68 -22.03
CA THR A 152 2.03 -12.51 -21.21
C THR A 152 1.31 -12.90 -19.94
N PHE A 153 1.57 -12.17 -18.87
CA PHE A 153 0.80 -12.16 -17.63
C PHE A 153 0.52 -10.71 -17.27
N ASN A 154 -0.75 -10.38 -17.08
CA ASN A 154 -1.19 -9.06 -16.63
C ASN A 154 -2.04 -9.25 -15.37
N ALA A 155 -1.69 -8.51 -14.32
CA ALA A 155 -2.48 -8.43 -13.11
C ALA A 155 -2.83 -6.96 -12.84
N SER A 156 -4.11 -6.63 -12.96
CA SER A 156 -4.64 -5.31 -12.65
C SER A 156 -5.38 -5.36 -11.32
N PHE A 157 -5.08 -4.42 -10.43
CA PHE A 157 -5.73 -4.28 -9.14
C PHE A 157 -6.26 -2.86 -8.99
N ILE A 158 -7.49 -2.74 -8.51
CA ILE A 158 -8.14 -1.50 -8.12
C ILE A 158 -8.70 -1.71 -6.72
N PHE A 159 -8.45 -0.76 -5.85
CA PHE A 159 -8.96 -0.76 -4.49
C PHE A 159 -9.61 0.58 -4.18
N MET A 160 -10.73 0.50 -3.47
CA MET A 160 -11.53 1.64 -3.06
C MET A 160 -11.76 1.54 -1.55
N PRO A 161 -10.85 2.11 -0.74
CA PRO A 161 -11.04 2.21 0.71
C PRO A 161 -12.18 3.18 1.02
N ALA A 162 -13.12 2.76 1.85
CA ALA A 162 -14.05 3.60 2.57
C ALA A 162 -13.79 3.44 4.07
N THR A 163 -13.52 4.55 4.78
CA THR A 163 -13.19 4.54 6.21
C THR A 163 -14.18 5.33 7.01
N PHE A 164 -14.54 4.82 8.18
CA PHE A 164 -15.34 5.49 9.19
C PHE A 164 -14.62 5.40 10.53
N GLY A 165 -14.56 6.49 11.28
CA GLY A 165 -13.75 6.48 12.48
C GLY A 165 -14.01 7.62 13.43
N VAL A 166 -13.26 7.58 14.53
CA VAL A 166 -13.25 8.62 15.56
C VAL A 166 -11.81 9.09 15.76
N LYS A 167 -11.62 10.40 15.65
CA LYS A 167 -10.36 11.10 15.93
C LYS A 167 -10.43 11.77 17.30
N PHE A 168 -9.47 11.45 18.14
CA PHE A 168 -9.24 12.08 19.44
C PHE A 168 -8.03 13.00 19.35
N TYR A 169 -8.25 14.28 19.58
CA TYR A 169 -7.22 15.31 19.54
C TYR A 169 -6.69 15.61 20.94
N GLY A 170 -5.37 15.75 21.07
CA GLY A 170 -4.72 16.23 22.28
C GLY A 170 -4.95 17.73 22.53
N PRO A 171 -4.36 18.27 23.60
CA PRO A 171 -4.38 19.71 23.89
C PRO A 171 -3.93 20.53 22.67
N LYS A 172 -4.62 21.64 22.39
CA LYS A 172 -4.36 22.50 21.22
C LYS A 172 -4.49 21.82 19.85
N ARG A 173 -5.09 20.61 19.79
CA ARG A 173 -5.35 19.83 18.58
C ARG A 173 -4.10 19.46 17.75
N GLN A 174 -2.91 19.52 18.33
CA GLN A 174 -1.64 19.27 17.62
C GLN A 174 -1.35 17.79 17.40
N PHE A 175 -1.89 16.93 18.26
CA PHE A 175 -1.71 15.49 18.20
C PHE A 175 -3.07 14.84 18.05
N TYR A 176 -3.17 13.78 17.27
CA TYR A 176 -4.39 13.01 17.16
C TYR A 176 -4.15 11.51 17.17
N ASN A 177 -5.14 10.80 17.68
CA ASN A 177 -5.27 9.36 17.63
C ASN A 177 -6.57 9.05 16.89
N ALA A 178 -6.51 8.32 15.78
CA ALA A 178 -7.70 7.96 15.01
C ALA A 178 -7.94 6.45 15.10
N PHE A 179 -9.13 6.06 15.51
CA PHE A 179 -9.62 4.68 15.38
C PHE A 179 -10.53 4.61 14.16
N ARG A 180 -10.24 3.70 13.24
CA ARG A 180 -10.99 3.55 11.99
C ARG A 180 -11.46 2.13 11.81
N PHE A 181 -12.69 2.00 11.34
CA PHE A 181 -13.20 0.84 10.64
C PHE A 181 -13.18 1.14 9.15
N GLY A 182 -12.65 0.23 8.35
CA GLY A 182 -12.53 0.42 6.92
C GLY A 182 -13.04 -0.77 6.13
N ILE A 183 -13.62 -0.44 4.99
CA ILE A 183 -14.07 -1.36 3.95
C ILE A 183 -13.22 -1.08 2.73
N ASP A 184 -12.38 -2.04 2.35
CA ASP A 184 -11.63 -1.96 1.09
C ASP A 184 -12.41 -2.79 0.06
N ALA A 185 -13.15 -2.14 -0.83
CA ALA A 185 -13.66 -2.82 -2.02
C ALA A 185 -12.51 -3.01 -2.99
N PHE A 186 -12.27 -4.24 -3.43
CA PHE A 186 -11.17 -4.57 -4.32
C PHE A 186 -11.64 -5.34 -5.55
N PHE A 187 -11.08 -4.93 -6.67
CA PHE A 187 -11.37 -5.45 -8.00
C PHE A 187 -10.03 -5.84 -8.59
N TYR A 188 -9.87 -7.09 -8.99
CA TYR A 188 -8.68 -7.47 -9.71
C TYR A 188 -8.98 -8.42 -10.85
N THR A 189 -8.18 -8.28 -11.88
CA THR A 189 -8.22 -9.11 -13.07
C THR A 189 -6.81 -9.61 -13.31
N VAL A 190 -6.67 -10.93 -13.35
CA VAL A 190 -5.43 -11.61 -13.74
C VAL A 190 -5.69 -12.29 -15.07
N THR A 191 -4.96 -11.86 -16.10
CA THR A 191 -4.95 -12.49 -17.41
C THR A 191 -3.60 -13.12 -17.67
N THR A 192 -3.61 -14.26 -18.35
CA THR A 192 -2.39 -14.93 -18.79
C THR A 192 -2.63 -15.54 -20.16
N GLU A 193 -1.68 -15.32 -21.06
CA GLU A 193 -1.67 -15.89 -22.39
C GLU A 193 -0.30 -16.54 -22.59
N ASN A 194 -0.25 -17.87 -22.63
CA ASN A 194 0.97 -18.62 -22.82
C ASN A 194 1.25 -18.82 -24.31
N GLY A 195 2.41 -18.35 -24.77
CA GLY A 195 2.82 -18.40 -26.17
C GLY A 195 3.33 -19.75 -26.64
N LEU A 196 3.70 -20.64 -25.71
CA LEU A 196 4.19 -22.00 -25.98
C LEU A 196 3.03 -23.00 -26.03
N THR A 197 2.16 -23.00 -25.01
CA THR A 197 1.05 -23.95 -24.88
C THR A 197 -0.26 -23.43 -25.47
N GLY A 198 -0.36 -22.13 -25.74
CA GLY A 198 -1.59 -21.49 -26.21
C GLY A 198 -2.65 -21.27 -25.13
N ILE A 199 -2.40 -21.68 -23.88
CA ILE A 199 -3.32 -21.52 -22.74
C ILE A 199 -3.65 -20.03 -22.57
N LYS A 200 -4.94 -19.73 -22.45
CA LYS A 200 -5.46 -18.41 -22.08
C LYS A 200 -6.31 -18.54 -20.84
N THR A 201 -6.02 -17.73 -19.83
CA THR A 201 -6.79 -17.66 -18.59
C THR A 201 -7.11 -16.21 -18.28
N GLU A 202 -8.34 -15.95 -17.87
CA GLU A 202 -8.79 -14.67 -17.36
C GLU A 202 -9.62 -14.92 -16.11
N HIS A 203 -9.20 -14.30 -15.01
CA HIS A 203 -9.88 -14.40 -13.73
C HIS A 203 -10.12 -13.00 -13.18
N THR A 204 -11.39 -12.60 -13.13
CA THR A 204 -11.83 -11.33 -12.56
C THR A 204 -12.59 -11.60 -11.27
N ILE A 205 -12.19 -10.90 -10.20
CA ILE A 205 -12.79 -11.03 -8.87
C ILE A 205 -13.20 -9.65 -8.36
N HIS A 206 -14.36 -9.63 -7.72
CA HIS A 206 -14.93 -8.48 -7.02
C HIS A 206 -15.24 -8.91 -5.60
N ASP A 207 -14.55 -8.32 -4.63
CA ASP A 207 -14.74 -8.69 -3.23
C ASP A 207 -14.42 -7.48 -2.32
N ALA A 208 -14.71 -7.61 -1.04
CA ALA A 208 -14.58 -6.55 -0.06
C ALA A 208 -13.91 -7.06 1.19
N ALA A 209 -12.84 -6.38 1.59
CA ALA A 209 -12.11 -6.64 2.81
C ALA A 209 -12.52 -5.67 3.90
N LEU A 210 -12.46 -6.14 5.14
CA LEU A 210 -12.82 -5.34 6.30
C LEU A 210 -11.61 -5.25 7.21
N TYR A 211 -11.31 -4.05 7.68
CA TYR A 211 -10.21 -3.82 8.62
C TYR A 211 -10.59 -2.86 9.73
N ILE A 212 -9.85 -2.99 10.83
CA ILE A 212 -9.82 -2.00 11.90
C ILE A 212 -8.40 -1.47 11.95
N SER A 213 -8.23 -0.16 12.01
CA SER A 213 -6.92 0.46 12.15
C SER A 213 -6.89 1.56 13.21
N TYR A 214 -5.69 1.77 13.72
CA TYR A 214 -5.33 2.84 14.63
C TYR A 214 -4.24 3.68 13.95
N GLU A 215 -4.47 4.98 13.90
CA GLU A 215 -3.54 5.95 13.32
C GLU A 215 -3.10 6.96 14.39
N LEU A 216 -1.79 7.22 14.40
CA LEU A 216 -1.16 8.25 15.21
C LEU A 216 -0.66 9.38 14.32
N GLY A 217 -0.94 10.63 14.69
CA GLY A 217 -0.43 11.75 13.91
C GLY A 217 -0.39 13.09 14.61
N TRP A 218 0.16 14.07 13.90
CA TRP A 218 0.21 15.47 14.26
C TRP A 218 -0.55 16.33 13.27
N ASN A 219 -1.11 17.43 13.76
CA ASN A 219 -1.75 18.47 12.97
C ASN A 219 -1.01 19.79 13.22
N ILE A 220 -0.65 20.48 12.13
CA ILE A 220 0.07 21.75 12.15
C ILE A 220 -0.83 22.81 11.49
N GLU A 221 -1.29 23.79 12.26
CA GLU A 221 -2.04 24.93 11.75
C GLU A 221 -1.10 25.92 11.06
N LEU A 222 -1.38 26.26 9.79
CA LEU A 222 -0.46 27.04 8.96
C LEU A 222 -0.45 28.54 9.28
N PHE A 223 -1.47 29.07 9.96
CA PHE A 223 -1.55 30.49 10.34
C PHE A 223 -2.24 30.67 11.71
N PRO A 224 -1.60 30.23 12.80
CA PRO A 224 -2.26 30.08 14.09
C PRO A 224 -2.63 31.41 14.74
N THR A 225 -2.05 32.53 14.31
CA THR A 225 -2.33 33.86 14.85
C THR A 225 -3.37 34.65 14.04
N LYS A 226 -3.89 34.10 12.94
CA LYS A 226 -4.90 34.75 12.10
C LYS A 226 -6.24 34.01 12.21
N GLU A 227 -7.28 34.74 12.61
CA GLU A 227 -8.65 34.22 12.61
C GLU A 227 -9.25 34.33 11.21
N TRP A 228 -9.03 33.28 10.40
CA TRP A 228 -9.67 33.11 9.11
C TRP A 228 -10.92 32.25 9.25
N ARG A 229 -11.92 32.53 8.41
CA ARG A 229 -13.13 31.69 8.31
C ARG A 229 -12.82 30.24 7.95
N VAL A 230 -11.71 30.02 7.24
CA VAL A 230 -11.17 28.69 6.94
C VAL A 230 -9.76 28.62 7.48
N LYS A 231 -9.48 27.63 8.33
CA LYS A 231 -8.16 27.40 8.92
C LYS A 231 -7.48 26.21 8.21
N PRO A 232 -6.43 26.46 7.40
CA PRO A 232 -5.67 25.40 6.76
C PRO A 232 -4.70 24.75 7.74
N THR A 233 -4.61 23.44 7.66
CA THR A 233 -3.75 22.60 8.50
C THR A 233 -3.04 21.54 7.66
N ILE A 234 -1.85 21.16 8.09
CA ILE A 234 -1.11 20.00 7.57
C ILE A 234 -1.28 18.86 8.56
N ASP A 235 -1.75 17.72 8.09
CA ASP A 235 -1.84 16.49 8.86
C ASP A 235 -0.66 15.58 8.50
N ILE A 236 0.07 15.13 9.51
CA ILE A 236 1.16 14.18 9.37
C ILE A 236 0.82 12.97 10.23
N ALA A 237 0.35 11.88 9.60
CA ALA A 237 0.18 10.60 10.30
C ALA A 237 1.50 9.83 10.23
N ILE A 238 1.99 9.38 11.38
CA ILE A 238 3.33 8.81 11.55
C ILE A 238 3.26 7.30 11.38
N LEU A 239 2.16 6.72 11.85
CA LEU A 239 1.99 5.30 12.02
C LEU A 239 0.51 4.99 11.87
N GLU A 240 0.21 4.03 10.99
CA GLU A 240 -1.08 3.35 10.96
C GLU A 240 -0.81 1.85 11.17
N ILE A 241 -1.42 1.29 12.20
CA ILE A 241 -1.43 -0.17 12.46
C ILE A 241 -2.87 -0.63 12.44
N GLY A 242 -3.17 -1.65 11.66
CA GLY A 242 -4.48 -2.26 11.61
C GLY A 242 -4.43 -3.75 11.36
N TYR A 243 -5.61 -4.33 11.32
CA TYR A 243 -5.80 -5.74 11.09
C TYR A 243 -7.02 -5.96 10.18
N TYR A 244 -6.83 -6.72 9.12
CA TYR A 244 -7.90 -7.18 8.26
C TYR A 244 -8.65 -8.32 8.95
N VAL A 245 -9.83 -8.02 9.50
CA VAL A 245 -10.73 -9.03 10.08
C VAL A 245 -11.33 -9.93 9.01
N ARG A 246 -11.52 -9.38 7.81
CA ARG A 246 -11.83 -10.14 6.58
C ARG A 246 -10.74 -9.84 5.56
N PRO A 247 -9.70 -10.68 5.45
CA PRO A 247 -8.57 -10.42 4.58
C PRO A 247 -8.84 -10.80 3.13
N TRP A 248 -8.10 -10.15 2.22
CA TRP A 248 -8.14 -10.39 0.77
C TRP A 248 -6.90 -11.16 0.26
N THR A 249 -5.89 -11.32 1.12
CA THR A 249 -4.56 -11.83 0.77
C THR A 249 -4.59 -13.25 0.21
N GLY A 250 -5.34 -14.16 0.83
CA GLY A 250 -5.45 -15.54 0.37
C GLY A 250 -6.11 -15.66 -1.02
N ASN A 251 -7.14 -14.85 -1.30
CA ASN A 251 -7.81 -14.85 -2.60
C ASN A 251 -6.86 -14.34 -3.68
N VAL A 252 -6.22 -13.19 -3.45
CA VAL A 252 -5.23 -12.62 -4.38
C VAL A 252 -4.07 -13.59 -4.61
N TYR A 253 -3.54 -14.21 -3.54
CA TYR A 253 -2.49 -15.20 -3.66
C TYR A 253 -2.89 -16.32 -4.61
N ASN A 254 -4.03 -16.98 -4.34
CA ASN A 254 -4.47 -18.11 -5.16
C ASN A 254 -4.65 -17.72 -6.63
N THR A 255 -5.27 -16.58 -6.92
CA THR A 255 -5.46 -16.13 -8.32
C THR A 255 -4.15 -15.80 -9.01
N VAL A 256 -3.25 -15.07 -8.34
CA VAL A 256 -1.93 -14.75 -8.91
C VAL A 256 -1.12 -16.03 -9.14
N THR A 257 -1.09 -16.96 -8.18
CA THR A 257 -0.39 -18.24 -8.35
C THR A 257 -0.97 -19.09 -9.47
N GLY A 258 -2.30 -19.06 -9.66
CA GLY A 258 -2.96 -19.71 -10.80
C GLY A 258 -2.45 -19.14 -12.12
N GLY A 259 -2.46 -17.81 -12.27
CA GLY A 259 -1.95 -17.14 -13.47
C GLY A 259 -0.46 -17.40 -13.73
N VAL A 260 0.38 -17.37 -12.69
CA VAL A 260 1.82 -17.70 -12.81
C VAL A 260 2.04 -19.17 -13.20
N THR A 261 1.21 -20.08 -12.71
CA THR A 261 1.27 -21.49 -13.11
C THR A 261 0.90 -21.64 -14.59
N SER A 262 -0.10 -20.93 -15.08
CA SER A 262 -0.45 -20.88 -16.51
C SER A 262 0.65 -20.22 -17.36
N LEU A 263 1.34 -19.20 -16.84
CA LEU A 263 2.45 -18.53 -17.51
C LEU A 263 3.63 -19.49 -17.72
N THR A 264 3.93 -20.32 -16.72
CA THR A 264 5.05 -21.27 -16.76
C THR A 264 4.71 -22.64 -17.34
N ALA A 265 3.45 -22.88 -17.70
CA ALA A 265 3.02 -24.14 -18.31
C ALA A 265 3.82 -24.45 -19.59
N GLY A 266 4.35 -25.67 -19.69
CA GLY A 266 5.21 -26.10 -20.79
C GLY A 266 6.68 -25.68 -20.68
N PHE A 267 7.01 -24.77 -19.76
CA PHE A 267 8.39 -24.50 -19.33
C PHE A 267 8.73 -25.34 -18.08
N SER A 268 9.71 -24.91 -17.28
CA SER A 268 10.00 -25.51 -15.96
C SER A 268 9.02 -24.95 -14.92
N ALA A 269 8.15 -25.81 -14.37
CA ALA A 269 7.12 -25.39 -13.43
C ALA A 269 7.71 -24.83 -12.13
N PHE A 270 7.17 -23.70 -11.67
CA PHE A 270 7.47 -23.20 -10.33
C PHE A 270 6.67 -24.01 -9.30
N ASN A 271 7.36 -24.60 -8.34
CA ASN A 271 6.70 -25.20 -7.19
C ASN A 271 6.31 -24.10 -6.20
N ILE A 272 5.19 -23.43 -6.45
CA ILE A 272 4.66 -22.39 -5.57
C ILE A 272 3.78 -23.06 -4.51
N PRO A 273 4.09 -22.94 -3.21
CA PRO A 273 3.30 -23.56 -2.15
C PRO A 273 1.84 -23.08 -2.17
N ALA A 274 0.90 -23.96 -1.84
CA ALA A 274 -0.50 -23.56 -1.70
C ALA A 274 -0.66 -22.62 -0.49
N TRP A 275 -1.59 -21.65 -0.55
CA TRP A 275 -1.84 -20.71 0.55
C TRP A 275 -2.06 -21.43 1.90
N ASN A 276 -2.77 -22.56 1.85
CA ASN A 276 -3.10 -23.33 3.05
C ASN A 276 -1.87 -23.99 3.71
N SER A 277 -0.79 -24.23 2.98
CA SER A 277 0.45 -24.81 3.52
C SER A 277 1.30 -23.83 4.33
N PHE A 278 1.04 -22.51 4.25
CA PHE A 278 1.76 -21.56 5.07
C PHE A 278 1.40 -21.74 6.56
N PRO A 279 2.37 -21.59 7.47
CA PRO A 279 2.09 -21.56 8.90
C PRO A 279 1.08 -20.46 9.28
N ASP A 280 0.30 -20.71 10.33
CA ASP A 280 -0.76 -19.78 10.75
C ASP A 280 -0.22 -18.40 11.16
N TRP A 281 0.98 -18.33 11.72
CA TRP A 281 1.63 -17.06 12.05
C TRP A 281 1.89 -16.21 10.80
N ALA A 282 2.25 -16.83 9.66
CA ALA A 282 2.52 -16.13 8.42
C ALA A 282 1.21 -15.59 7.81
N LYS A 283 0.14 -16.39 7.88
CA LYS A 283 -1.21 -15.97 7.49
C LYS A 283 -1.68 -14.80 8.35
N TYR A 284 -1.44 -14.85 9.67
CA TYR A 284 -1.76 -13.75 10.58
C TYR A 284 -1.01 -12.45 10.22
N LEU A 285 0.30 -12.54 9.99
CA LEU A 285 1.11 -11.38 9.58
C LEU A 285 0.62 -10.78 8.25
N SER A 286 0.16 -11.61 7.31
CA SER A 286 -0.36 -11.13 6.03
C SER A 286 -1.63 -10.27 6.17
N ASN A 287 -2.34 -10.41 7.29
CA ASN A 287 -3.55 -9.65 7.58
C ASN A 287 -3.27 -8.35 8.35
N ILE A 288 -2.02 -8.12 8.76
CA ILE A 288 -1.64 -6.87 9.43
C ILE A 288 -1.55 -5.76 8.37
N ARG A 289 -2.30 -4.69 8.59
CA ARG A 289 -2.19 -3.44 7.85
C ARG A 289 -1.15 -2.57 8.53
N PHE A 290 -0.11 -2.18 7.81
CA PHE A 290 0.92 -1.32 8.35
C PHE A 290 1.28 -0.22 7.33
N ALA A 291 1.23 1.03 7.74
CA ALA A 291 1.74 2.16 6.95
C ALA A 291 3.07 2.62 7.55
N LEU A 292 4.19 2.25 6.91
CA LEU A 292 5.56 2.64 7.32
C LEU A 292 5.92 4.08 6.95
N PHE A 293 5.25 4.67 5.97
CA PHE A 293 5.55 6.01 5.50
C PHE A 293 4.64 7.03 6.16
N PRO A 294 5.18 8.19 6.60
CA PRO A 294 4.37 9.24 7.14
C PRO A 294 3.38 9.72 6.08
N ARG A 295 2.11 9.63 6.42
CA ARG A 295 0.98 10.05 5.61
C ARG A 295 0.84 11.57 5.73
N ILE A 296 1.12 12.29 4.65
CA ILE A 296 0.97 13.76 4.62
C ILE A 296 -0.39 14.09 3.99
N GLY A 297 -1.14 14.96 4.67
CA GLY A 297 -2.41 15.47 4.19
C GLY A 297 -2.57 16.95 4.45
N PHE A 298 -3.54 17.55 3.78
CA PHE A 298 -3.93 18.93 3.93
C PHE A 298 -5.40 19.00 4.31
N SER A 299 -5.70 19.79 5.34
CA SER A 299 -7.04 19.85 5.89
C SER A 299 -7.51 21.28 6.04
N LEU A 300 -8.76 21.51 5.65
CA LEU A 300 -9.44 22.80 5.74
C LEU A 300 -10.54 22.70 6.78
N ARG A 301 -10.42 23.46 7.87
CA ARG A 301 -11.44 23.58 8.92
C ARG A 301 -12.28 24.83 8.71
N PHE A 302 -13.61 24.72 8.83
CA PHE A 302 -14.57 25.80 8.60
C PHE A 302 -15.77 25.71 9.54
#